data_AF-A0A6J7EPC3-F1
#
_entry.id   AF-A0A6J7EPC3-F1
#
_cell.length_a   1.000
_cell.length_b   1.000
_cell.length_c   1.000
_cell.angle_alpha   90.00
_cell.angle_beta   90.00
_cell.angle_gamma   90.00
#
_symmetry.space_group_name_H-M   'P 1'
#
loop_
_entity.id
_entity.type
_entity.pdbx_description
1 polymer ?
#
loop_
_entity_poly.entity_id
_entity_poly.type
_entity_poly.pdbx_seq_one_letter_code
_entity_poly.pdbx_strand_id
1 'polypeptide(L)' 'MGLGDDMPIRELAETVAAAVGFEGTIEWDSSKPDGMPRKLLDTSRINELGWRPQISLRDGVASTYDWYLANKA' A
#
# COMPACT_ATOMS: atom_id res chain seq x y z
N MET A 1 -2.45 13.23 5.49
CA MET A 1 -2.35 12.51 6.78
C MET A 1 -1.79 11.15 6.44
N GLY A 2 -0.79 10.66 7.18
CA GLY A 2 -0.09 9.40 6.86
C GLY A 2 -0.41 8.31 7.88
N LEU A 3 0.07 7.08 7.60
CA LEU A 3 -0.02 5.95 8.53
C LEU A 3 1.00 6.08 9.68
N GLY A 4 2.13 6.74 9.46
CA GLY A 4 3.24 6.81 10.41
C GLY A 4 4.23 5.65 10.30
N ASP A 5 3.89 4.63 9.51
CA ASP A 5 4.74 3.49 9.15
C ASP A 5 4.95 3.42 7.62
N ASP A 6 6.07 2.83 7.20
CA ASP A 6 6.34 2.51 5.78
C ASP A 6 6.30 1.00 5.53
N MET A 7 6.30 0.66 4.25
CA MET A 7 6.57 -0.70 3.82
C MET A 7 7.43 -0.72 2.55
N PRO A 8 8.20 -1.80 2.32
CA PRO A 8 8.92 -2.00 1.08
C PRO A 8 7.95 -2.10 -0.12
N ILE A 9 8.41 -1.64 -1.29
CA ILE A 9 7.65 -1.79 -2.56
C ILE A 9 7.34 -3.26 -2.86
N ARG A 10 8.22 -4.18 -2.46
CA ARG A 10 7.98 -5.63 -2.58
C ARG A 10 6.73 -6.08 -1.83
N GLU A 11 6.61 -5.70 -0.56
CA GLU A 11 5.47 -6.09 0.27
C GLU A 11 4.17 -5.45 -0.22
N LEU A 12 4.24 -4.22 -0.75
CA LEU A 12 3.11 -3.58 -1.42
C LEU A 12 2.67 -4.38 -2.65
N ALA A 13 3.61 -4.77 -3.52
CA ALA A 13 3.32 -5.54 -4.72
C ALA A 13 2.70 -6.91 -4.38
N GLU A 14 3.23 -7.59 -3.36
CA GLU A 14 2.68 -8.85 -2.84
C GLU A 14 1.27 -8.67 -2.27
N THR A 15 1.00 -7.57 -1.56
CA THR A 15 -0.33 -7.25 -1.03
C THR A 15 -1.35 -7.08 -2.16
N VAL A 16 -0.97 -6.39 -3.24
CA VAL A 16 -1.82 -6.24 -4.42
C VAL A 16 -2.02 -7.58 -5.12
N ALA A 17 -0.95 -8.36 -5.33
CA ALA A 17 -1.02 -9.67 -5.95
C ALA A 17 -1.99 -10.60 -5.20
N ALA A 18 -1.92 -10.63 -3.87
CA ALA A 18 -2.84 -11.40 -3.04
C ALA A 18 -4.29 -10.92 -3.17
N ALA A 19 -4.52 -9.60 -3.17
CA ALA A 19 -5.87 -9.03 -3.30
C ALA A 19 -6.55 -9.37 -4.63
N VAL A 20 -5.77 -9.48 -5.73
CA VAL A 20 -6.30 -9.80 -7.05
C VAL A 20 -6.28 -11.30 -7.40
N GLY A 21 -5.79 -12.15 -6.50
CA GLY A 21 -5.63 -13.59 -6.74
C GLY A 21 -4.57 -13.94 -7.79
N PHE A 22 -3.49 -13.16 -7.88
CA PHE A 22 -2.40 -13.42 -8.82
C PHE A 22 -1.49 -14.55 -8.31
N GLU A 23 -1.41 -15.63 -9.08
CA GLU A 23 -0.58 -16.81 -8.77
C GLU A 23 0.74 -16.88 -9.56
N GLY A 24 1.03 -15.85 -10.37
CA GLY A 24 2.26 -15.78 -11.15
C GLY A 24 3.46 -15.27 -10.36
N THR A 25 4.59 -15.08 -11.06
CA THR A 25 5.83 -14.54 -10.48
C THR A 25 5.89 -13.03 -10.66
N ILE A 26 6.22 -12.29 -9.60
CA ILE A 26 6.56 -10.87 -9.67
C ILE A 26 8.04 -10.73 -10.04
N GLU A 27 8.32 -10.20 -11.22
CA GLU A 27 9.69 -9.91 -11.68
C GLU A 27 10.10 -8.47 -11.34
N TRP A 28 11.38 -8.31 -10.95
CA TRP A 28 11.96 -7.04 -10.53
C TRP A 28 13.05 -6.62 -11.51
N ASP A 29 12.83 -5.54 -12.26
CA ASP A 29 13.79 -5.00 -13.21
C ASP A 29 14.74 -3.98 -12.54
N SER A 30 15.91 -4.44 -12.12
CA SER A 30 16.94 -3.59 -11.50
C SER A 30 17.71 -2.71 -12.50
N SER A 31 17.38 -2.76 -13.80
CA SER A 31 17.92 -1.80 -14.78
C SER A 31 17.27 -0.41 -14.64
N LYS A 32 16.12 -0.34 -13.96
CA LYS A 32 15.41 0.90 -13.68
C LYS A 32 15.89 1.50 -12.36
N PRO A 33 16.01 2.83 -12.28
CA PRO A 33 16.43 3.48 -11.03
C PRO A 33 15.34 3.39 -9.97
N ASP A 34 15.73 3.11 -8.74
CA ASP A 34 14.86 3.25 -7.58
C ASP A 34 14.62 4.74 -7.24
N GLY A 35 13.48 5.00 -6.59
CA GLY A 35 13.14 6.31 -6.05
C GLY A 35 13.88 6.64 -4.75
N MET A 36 13.31 7.55 -3.95
CA MET A 36 13.84 7.81 -2.61
C MET A 36 13.69 6.55 -1.73
N PRO A 37 14.75 6.08 -1.05
CA PRO A 37 14.70 4.84 -0.26
C PRO A 37 13.63 4.85 0.84
N ARG A 38 13.29 6.02 1.38
CA ARG A 38 12.27 6.18 2.40
C ARG A 38 11.58 7.53 2.28
N LYS A 39 10.25 7.52 2.32
CA LYS A 39 9.43 8.74 2.32
C LYS A 39 8.24 8.56 3.26
N LEU A 40 8.37 9.07 4.48
CA LEU A 40 7.42 8.90 5.57
C LEU A 40 7.11 10.25 6.24
N LEU A 41 5.87 10.42 6.67
CA LEU A 41 5.44 11.57 7.48
C LEU A 41 5.45 11.17 8.95
N ASP A 42 6.00 12.03 9.81
CA ASP A 42 5.75 11.93 11.25
C ASP A 42 4.28 12.24 11.54
N THR A 43 3.62 11.35 12.27
CA THR A 43 2.20 11.42 12.63
C THR A 43 1.98 11.69 14.12
N SER A 44 3.04 11.93 14.90
CA SER A 44 2.99 12.21 16.35
C SER A 44 1.90 13.25 16.69
N ARG A 45 1.98 14.43 16.09
CA ARG A 45 1.04 15.54 16.31
C ARG A 45 -0.42 15.15 16.06
N ILE A 46 -0.70 14.35 15.03
CA ILE A 46 -2.09 14.00 14.74
C ILE A 46 -2.62 12.89 15.62
N ASN A 47 -1.76 11.96 16.00
CA ASN A 47 -2.09 10.92 16.96
C ASN A 47 -2.40 11.52 18.35
N GLU A 48 -1.70 12.59 18.74
CA GLU A 48 -1.98 13.37 19.95
C GLU A 48 -3.34 14.07 19.92
N LEU A 49 -3.81 14.48 18.74
CA LEU A 49 -5.16 15.03 18.54
C LEU A 49 -6.26 13.94 18.55
N GLY A 50 -5.90 12.68 18.82
CA GLY A 50 -6.83 11.56 18.97
C GLY A 50 -7.23 10.91 17.65
N TRP A 51 -6.70 11.36 16.51
CA TRP A 51 -6.98 10.74 15.23
C TRP A 51 -5.96 9.63 14.94
N ARG A 52 -6.44 8.47 14.48
CA ARG A 52 -5.61 7.34 14.04
C ARG A 52 -6.23 6.69 12.80
N PRO A 53 -5.42 6.21 11.83
CA PRO A 53 -5.93 5.45 10.70
C PRO A 53 -6.64 4.19 11.19
N GLN A 54 -7.81 3.89 10.62
CA GLN A 54 -8.64 2.75 11.01
C GLN A 54 -8.61 1.60 9.98
N ILE A 55 -8.17 1.89 8.76
CA ILE A 55 -8.13 0.94 7.65
C ILE A 55 -6.67 0.55 7.44
N SER A 56 -6.37 -0.75 7.55
CA SER A 56 -5.04 -1.27 7.22
C SER A 56 -4.80 -1.16 5.72
N LEU A 57 -3.54 -1.18 5.29
CA LEU A 57 -3.24 -1.15 3.86
C LEU A 57 -3.85 -2.35 3.11
N ARG A 58 -3.80 -3.55 3.73
CA ARG A 58 -4.40 -4.77 3.15
C ARG A 58 -5.90 -4.61 2.94
N ASP A 59 -6.63 -4.13 3.94
CA ASP A 59 -8.08 -3.93 3.86
C ASP A 59 -8.43 -2.84 2.84
N GLY A 60 -7.62 -1.77 2.80
CA GLY A 60 -7.76 -0.69 1.83
C GLY A 60 -7.54 -1.17 0.39
N VAL A 61 -6.52 -1.99 0.15
CA VAL A 61 -6.26 -2.57 -1.17
C VAL A 61 -7.38 -3.51 -1.61
N ALA A 62 -7.83 -4.41 -0.72
CA ALA A 62 -8.91 -5.34 -1.03
C ALA A 62 -10.22 -4.62 -1.39
N SER A 63 -10.67 -3.67 -0.55
CA SER A 63 -11.88 -2.88 -0.82
C SER A 63 -11.76 -2.00 -2.06
N THR A 64 -10.56 -1.49 -2.36
CA THR A 64 -10.31 -0.75 -3.60
C THR A 64 -10.42 -1.65 -4.82
N TYR A 65 -9.93 -2.89 -4.74
CA TYR A 65 -10.05 -3.86 -5.82
C TYR A 65 -11.51 -4.28 -6.04
N ASP A 66 -12.28 -4.52 -4.98
CA ASP A 66 -13.71 -4.80 -5.06
C ASP A 66 -14.46 -3.66 -5.76
N TRP A 67 -14.16 -2.40 -5.38
CA TRP A 67 -14.70 -1.23 -6.05
C TRP A 67 -14.32 -1.20 -7.54
N TYR A 68 -13.06 -1.48 -7.87
CA TYR A 68 -12.61 -1.54 -9.27
C TYR A 68 -13.38 -2.59 -10.08
N LEU A 69 -13.60 -3.79 -9.52
CA LEU A 69 -14.38 -4.84 -10.17
C LEU A 69 -15.83 -4.44 -10.42
N ALA A 70 -16.44 -3.68 -9.49
CA ALA A 70 -17.80 -3.19 -9.63
C ALA A 70 -17.95 -2.04 -10.64
N ASN A 71 -16.86 -1.38 -11.02
CA ASN A 71 -16.87 -0.17 -11.85
C ASN A 71 -16.04 -0.28 -13.15
N LYS A 72 -15.40 -1.42 -13.41
CA LYS A 72 -14.71 -1.67 -14.67
C LYS A 72 -15.75 -1.92 -15.78
N ALA A 73 -15.61 -1.19 -16.89
CA ALA A 73 -16.47 -1.31 -18.07
C ALA A 73 -16.22 -2.61 -18.85
#